data_AF-A0A2H6FXU9-F1
#
_entry.id   AF-A0A2H6FXU9-F1
#
_cell.length_a   1.000
_cell.length_b   1.000
_cell.length_c   1.000
_cell.angle_alpha   90.00
_cell.angle_beta   90.00
_cell.angle_gamma   90.00
#
_symmetry.space_group_name_H-M   'P 1'
#
loop_
_entity.id
_entity.type
_entity.pdbx_description
1 polymer ?
#
loop_
_entity_poly.entity_id
_entity_poly.type
_entity_poly.pdbx_seq_one_letter_code
_entity_poly.pdbx_strand_id
1 'polypeptide(L)'
;MLYNNLGMLVVIFFISFLLIPSVAEAWGPLTHVYLANEVINMGMSVIPAGVYSILKRYKKDFLYGNLCADMIFARRFQPDEKNTHNWGLAWRLFEAAKTKRQKAFAYGYLSHLSADTVVHNLEKSFLPFKHTLLEVKSESLIDKKYRKLLKTIDRPLQKRHDGFLEDYLESVFFSFRTNRKLFKSFLKLSGFPNYSPVSNFIDKRFPYEIPVQDIYGFQEESVKRMSELLKNGKQSQVLKKDPAKRLNKRASRFLRQYVS
;
A
#
# COMPACT_ATOMS: atom_id res chain seq x y z
N MET A 1 8.34 14.17 -36.75
CA MET A 1 6.97 14.40 -36.24
C MET A 1 6.38 13.21 -35.45
N LEU A 2 6.63 11.94 -35.80
CA LEU A 2 6.10 10.77 -35.06
C LEU A 2 6.58 10.64 -33.59
N TYR A 3 7.81 11.08 -33.27
CA TYR A 3 8.35 11.02 -31.90
C TYR A 3 7.62 11.94 -30.90
N ASN A 4 7.09 13.09 -31.37
CA ASN A 4 6.36 14.03 -30.51
C ASN A 4 4.96 13.51 -30.15
N ASN A 5 4.33 12.72 -31.03
CA ASN A 5 3.01 12.15 -30.79
C ASN A 5 3.05 11.02 -29.76
N LEU A 6 4.13 10.23 -29.73
CA LEU A 6 4.32 9.20 -28.70
C LEU A 6 4.53 9.82 -27.31
N GLY A 7 5.34 10.87 -27.23
CA GLY A 7 5.51 11.64 -25.99
C GLY A 7 4.19 12.24 -25.50
N MET A 8 3.40 12.81 -26.41
CA MET A 8 2.08 13.37 -26.10
C MET A 8 1.08 12.30 -25.67
N LEU A 9 1.06 11.12 -26.31
CA LEU A 9 0.21 10.00 -25.91
C LEU A 9 0.60 9.41 -24.56
N VAL A 10 1.90 9.31 -24.27
CA VAL A 10 2.39 8.88 -22.95
C VAL A 10 1.99 9.90 -21.89
N VAL A 11 2.10 11.20 -22.19
CA VAL A 11 1.67 12.28 -21.28
C VAL A 11 0.16 12.26 -21.09
N ILE A 12 -0.66 12.09 -22.14
CA ILE A 12 -2.12 11.97 -22.03
C ILE A 12 -2.52 10.69 -21.30
N PHE A 13 -1.79 9.59 -21.48
CA PHE A 13 -2.01 8.34 -20.74
C PHE A 13 -1.64 8.50 -19.26
N PHE A 14 -0.53 9.16 -18.96
CA PHE A 14 -0.13 9.47 -17.58
C PHE A 14 -1.11 10.45 -16.94
N ILE A 15 -1.49 11.51 -17.64
CA ILE A 15 -2.47 12.51 -17.19
C ILE A 15 -3.83 11.87 -17.00
N SER A 16 -4.28 10.99 -17.89
CA SER A 16 -5.55 10.27 -17.69
C SER A 16 -5.48 9.30 -16.50
N PHE A 17 -4.32 8.73 -16.19
CA PHE A 17 -4.09 7.97 -14.96
C PHE A 17 -4.09 8.86 -13.70
N LEU A 18 -3.46 10.05 -13.77
CA LEU A 18 -3.46 11.08 -12.71
C LEU A 18 -4.85 11.69 -12.48
N LEU A 19 -5.66 11.81 -13.54
CA LEU A 19 -7.00 12.39 -13.53
C LEU A 19 -8.10 11.37 -13.22
N ILE A 20 -7.78 10.08 -13.06
CA ILE A 20 -8.67 9.14 -12.34
C ILE A 20 -8.45 9.43 -10.85
N PRO A 21 -9.35 10.16 -10.17
CA PRO A 21 -9.10 10.62 -8.80
C PRO A 21 -9.32 9.52 -7.75
N SER A 22 -8.91 8.27 -8.03
CA SER A 22 -9.16 7.12 -7.16
C SER A 22 -7.93 6.36 -6.68
N VAL A 23 -6.71 6.80 -7.05
CA VAL A 23 -5.48 6.03 -6.77
C VAL A 23 -4.52 6.70 -5.78
N ALA A 24 -4.53 8.01 -5.63
CA ALA A 24 -3.33 8.68 -5.12
C ALA A 24 -3.50 9.41 -3.78
N GLU A 25 -3.74 8.66 -2.71
CA GLU A 25 -3.59 9.15 -1.32
C GLU A 25 -2.75 8.21 -0.43
N ALA A 26 -2.02 7.25 -1.01
CA ALA A 26 -1.27 6.22 -0.31
C ALA A 26 0.14 6.03 -0.92
N TRP A 27 0.93 5.11 -0.36
CA TRP A 27 2.21 4.73 -0.97
C TRP A 27 2.01 3.89 -2.23
N GLY A 28 2.99 3.96 -3.15
CA GLY A 28 2.98 3.10 -4.34
C GLY A 28 3.43 1.66 -4.00
N PRO A 29 3.18 0.68 -4.89
CA PRO A 29 3.53 -0.72 -4.66
C PRO A 29 5.00 -0.99 -4.37
N LEU A 30 5.91 -0.28 -5.07
CA LEU A 30 7.34 -0.49 -4.87
C LEU A 30 7.79 0.05 -3.50
N THR A 31 7.20 1.15 -3.08
CA THR A 31 7.39 1.75 -1.75
C THR A 31 6.87 0.82 -0.67
N HIS A 32 5.68 0.24 -0.82
CA HIS A 32 5.18 -0.78 0.10
C HIS A 32 6.10 -2.01 0.19
N VAL A 33 6.64 -2.50 -0.93
CA VAL A 33 7.63 -3.60 -0.92
C VAL A 33 8.88 -3.20 -0.17
N TYR A 34 9.37 -1.98 -0.37
CA TYR A 34 10.50 -1.42 0.37
C TYR A 34 10.23 -1.41 1.88
N LEU A 35 9.16 -0.75 2.32
CA LEU A 35 8.80 -0.59 3.73
C LEU A 35 8.65 -1.96 4.44
N ALA A 36 7.93 -2.90 3.83
CA ALA A 36 7.76 -4.24 4.37
C ALA A 36 9.09 -5.01 4.45
N ASN A 37 9.94 -4.85 3.45
CA ASN A 37 11.26 -5.47 3.48
C ASN A 37 12.13 -4.88 4.59
N GLU A 38 12.06 -3.59 4.87
CA GLU A 38 12.81 -2.95 5.96
C GLU A 38 12.40 -3.47 7.34
N VAL A 39 11.10 -3.67 7.59
CA VAL A 39 10.61 -4.32 8.82
C VAL A 39 11.25 -5.71 9.00
N ILE A 40 11.34 -6.51 7.93
CA ILE A 40 12.00 -7.83 7.98
C ILE A 40 13.51 -7.71 8.20
N ASN A 41 14.16 -6.71 7.60
CA ASN A 41 15.60 -6.50 7.75
C ASN A 41 15.96 -6.12 9.19
N MET A 42 15.19 -5.23 9.82
CA MET A 42 15.34 -4.87 11.23
C MET A 42 15.08 -6.08 12.14
N GLY A 43 14.04 -6.85 11.81
CA GLY A 43 13.80 -8.15 12.43
C GLY A 43 13.50 -8.06 13.93
N MET A 44 14.17 -8.89 14.74
CA MET A 44 13.85 -9.02 16.18
C MET A 44 14.16 -7.76 17.01
N SER A 45 14.89 -6.78 16.46
CA SER A 45 15.14 -5.50 17.16
C SER A 45 13.88 -4.65 17.28
N VAL A 46 12.90 -4.84 16.39
CA VAL A 46 11.69 -3.99 16.32
C VAL A 46 10.39 -4.78 16.47
N ILE A 47 10.40 -6.10 16.27
CA ILE A 47 9.21 -6.96 16.39
C ILE A 47 9.47 -8.24 17.21
N PRO A 48 8.45 -8.85 17.85
CA PRO A 48 8.60 -10.06 18.64
C PRO A 48 9.16 -11.24 17.84
N ALA A 49 9.99 -12.08 18.46
CA ALA A 49 10.65 -13.22 17.82
C ALA A 49 9.67 -14.19 17.12
N GLY A 50 8.52 -14.44 17.74
CA GLY A 50 7.46 -15.26 17.17
C GLY A 50 6.92 -14.70 15.85
N VAL A 51 6.65 -13.39 15.80
CA VAL A 51 6.21 -12.69 14.58
C VAL A 51 7.32 -12.72 13.53
N TYR A 52 8.54 -12.33 13.90
CA TYR A 52 9.69 -12.33 13.00
C TYR A 52 9.93 -13.70 12.36
N SER A 53 9.83 -14.79 13.12
CA SER A 53 10.01 -16.16 12.60
C SER A 53 9.03 -16.49 11.47
N ILE A 54 7.77 -16.04 11.58
CA ILE A 54 6.73 -16.24 10.57
C ILE A 54 7.04 -15.37 9.35
N LEU A 55 7.33 -14.08 9.55
CA LEU A 55 7.59 -13.14 8.47
C LEU A 55 8.84 -13.52 7.66
N LYS A 56 9.92 -13.92 8.34
CA LYS A 56 11.16 -14.36 7.68
C LYS A 56 10.95 -15.63 6.86
N ARG A 57 10.23 -16.62 7.41
CA ARG A 57 9.97 -17.90 6.74
C ARG A 57 9.03 -17.75 5.54
N TYR A 58 8.02 -16.88 5.65
CA TYR A 58 6.98 -16.67 4.63
C TYR A 58 7.03 -15.24 4.05
N LYS A 59 8.25 -14.75 3.81
CA LYS A 59 8.52 -13.38 3.36
C LYS A 59 7.70 -12.97 2.14
N LYS A 60 7.58 -13.85 1.14
CA LYS A 60 6.80 -13.55 -0.08
C LYS A 60 5.31 -13.41 0.21
N ASP A 61 4.75 -14.25 1.09
CA ASP A 61 3.34 -14.16 1.49
C ASP A 61 3.09 -12.84 2.25
N PHE A 62 4.00 -12.44 3.15
CA PHE A 62 3.94 -11.14 3.82
C PHE A 62 4.01 -9.95 2.85
N LEU A 63 4.98 -9.95 1.94
CA LEU A 63 5.10 -8.91 0.93
C LEU A 63 3.86 -8.82 0.04
N TYR A 64 3.27 -9.96 -0.33
CA TYR A 64 2.05 -9.97 -1.13
C TYR A 64 0.87 -9.39 -0.35
N GLY A 65 0.70 -9.78 0.92
CA GLY A 65 -0.31 -9.19 1.80
C GLY A 65 -0.18 -7.68 1.92
N ASN A 66 1.05 -7.18 2.03
CA ASN A 66 1.36 -5.75 2.09
C ASN A 66 1.09 -4.97 0.79
N LEU A 67 0.71 -5.66 -0.28
CA LEU A 67 0.28 -5.06 -1.54
C LEU A 67 -1.24 -5.21 -1.76
N CYS A 68 -1.84 -6.26 -1.21
CA CYS A 68 -3.21 -6.67 -1.55
C CYS A 68 -4.33 -5.76 -1.06
N ALA A 69 -4.05 -4.85 -0.11
CA ALA A 69 -5.05 -3.85 0.32
C ALA A 69 -5.44 -2.90 -0.83
N ASP A 70 -4.57 -2.70 -1.82
CA ASP A 70 -4.85 -1.92 -3.03
C ASP A 70 -5.51 -2.72 -4.17
N MET A 71 -5.85 -4.00 -3.96
CA MET A 71 -6.36 -4.83 -5.05
C MET A 71 -7.72 -4.36 -5.59
N ILE A 72 -8.52 -3.72 -4.74
CA ILE A 72 -9.86 -3.29 -5.09
C ILE A 72 -9.81 -1.89 -5.71
N PHE A 73 -10.10 -1.84 -7.01
CA PHE A 73 -10.20 -0.59 -7.77
C PHE A 73 -11.49 0.15 -7.43
N ALA A 74 -11.48 1.48 -7.63
CA ALA A 74 -12.64 2.33 -7.34
C ALA A 74 -13.13 2.25 -5.88
N ARG A 75 -12.26 1.83 -4.94
CA ARG A 75 -12.57 1.66 -3.51
C ARG A 75 -13.15 2.89 -2.81
N ARG A 76 -12.78 4.10 -3.26
CA ARG A 76 -13.33 5.38 -2.73
C ARG A 76 -14.85 5.49 -2.85
N PHE A 77 -15.43 4.78 -3.81
CA PHE A 77 -16.87 4.77 -4.06
C PHE A 77 -17.59 3.63 -3.34
N GLN A 78 -16.85 2.80 -2.59
CA GLN A 78 -17.44 1.76 -1.76
C GLN A 78 -17.83 2.28 -0.38
N PRO A 79 -18.91 1.73 0.22
CA PRO A 79 -19.24 1.95 1.63
C PRO A 79 -18.04 1.68 2.56
N ASP A 80 -18.00 2.36 3.70
CA ASP A 80 -16.88 2.27 4.65
C ASP A 80 -16.65 0.83 5.14
N GLU A 81 -17.72 0.04 5.28
CA GLU A 81 -17.66 -1.35 5.74
C GLU A 81 -16.99 -2.27 4.73
N LYS A 82 -17.02 -1.91 3.44
CA LYS A 82 -16.45 -2.68 2.33
C LYS A 82 -15.08 -2.16 1.89
N ASN A 83 -14.63 -1.06 2.47
CA ASN A 83 -13.33 -0.47 2.11
C ASN A 83 -12.19 -1.39 2.57
N THR A 84 -11.25 -1.64 1.66
CA THR A 84 -10.05 -2.45 1.93
C THR A 84 -9.12 -1.81 2.95
N HIS A 85 -9.13 -0.48 3.06
CA HIS A 85 -8.36 0.27 4.05
C HIS A 85 -9.19 0.44 5.32
N ASN A 86 -9.54 -0.69 5.94
CA ASN A 86 -10.36 -0.75 7.16
C ASN A 86 -9.72 -1.70 8.17
N TRP A 87 -9.48 -1.23 9.38
CA TRP A 87 -8.87 -2.05 10.44
C TRP A 87 -9.69 -3.29 10.80
N GLY A 88 -11.02 -3.18 10.85
CA GLY A 88 -11.90 -4.30 11.14
C GLY A 88 -11.80 -5.40 10.09
N LEU A 89 -11.76 -5.03 8.81
CA LEU A 89 -11.52 -5.99 7.72
C LEU A 89 -10.15 -6.66 7.86
N ALA A 90 -9.08 -5.88 8.09
CA ALA A 90 -7.73 -6.41 8.23
C ALA A 90 -7.58 -7.36 9.43
N TRP A 91 -8.23 -7.07 10.56
CA TRP A 91 -8.25 -7.95 11.73
C TRP A 91 -9.09 -9.21 11.50
N ARG A 92 -10.26 -9.11 10.85
CA ARG A 92 -11.05 -10.30 10.46
C ARG A 92 -10.24 -11.23 9.56
N LEU A 93 -9.53 -10.66 8.59
CA LEU A 93 -8.61 -11.41 7.73
C LEU A 93 -7.50 -12.08 8.56
N PHE A 94 -6.91 -11.37 9.52
CA PHE A 94 -5.89 -11.92 10.42
C PHE A 94 -6.41 -13.07 11.29
N GLU A 95 -7.59 -12.93 11.88
CA GLU A 95 -8.22 -13.94 12.74
C GLU A 95 -8.64 -15.18 11.94
N ALA A 96 -9.03 -15.00 10.67
CA ALA A 96 -9.38 -16.08 9.77
C ALA A 96 -8.19 -16.90 9.25
N ALA A 97 -6.95 -16.43 9.46
CA ALA A 97 -5.75 -17.09 8.96
C ALA A 97 -5.54 -18.45 9.66
N LYS A 98 -5.69 -19.54 8.90
CA LYS A 98 -5.55 -20.93 9.40
C LYS A 98 -4.12 -21.47 9.32
N THR A 99 -3.29 -20.88 8.46
CA THR A 99 -1.92 -21.33 8.21
C THR A 99 -0.90 -20.24 8.53
N LYS A 100 0.35 -20.61 8.82
CA LYS A 100 1.43 -19.63 9.02
C LYS A 100 1.67 -18.76 7.78
N ARG A 101 1.39 -19.28 6.57
CA ARG A 101 1.44 -18.49 5.31
C ARG A 101 0.36 -17.42 5.27
N GLN A 102 -0.89 -17.78 5.57
CA GLN A 102 -1.99 -16.82 5.67
C GLN A 102 -1.75 -15.81 6.79
N LYS A 103 -1.14 -16.24 7.90
CA LYS A 103 -0.80 -15.34 9.00
C LYS A 103 0.26 -14.32 8.58
N ALA A 104 1.29 -14.76 7.85
CA ALA A 104 2.26 -13.85 7.24
C ALA A 104 1.59 -12.87 6.26
N PHE A 105 0.71 -13.37 5.40
CA PHE A 105 -0.07 -12.54 4.48
C PHE A 105 -0.91 -11.48 5.22
N ALA A 106 -1.66 -11.88 6.25
CA ALA A 106 -2.49 -10.95 7.02
C ALA A 106 -1.67 -9.92 7.80
N TYR A 107 -0.50 -10.29 8.34
CA TYR A 107 0.46 -9.32 8.88
C TYR A 107 0.90 -8.31 7.82
N GLY A 108 1.10 -8.74 6.58
CA GLY A 108 1.40 -7.86 5.45
C GLY A 108 0.28 -6.86 5.22
N TYR A 109 -0.96 -7.34 5.15
CA TYR A 109 -2.14 -6.50 4.95
C TYR A 109 -2.28 -5.43 6.05
N LEU A 110 -2.14 -5.85 7.31
CA LEU A 110 -2.13 -4.96 8.47
C LEU A 110 -0.99 -3.92 8.41
N SER A 111 0.18 -4.32 7.92
CA SER A 111 1.34 -3.44 7.78
C SER A 111 1.13 -2.39 6.68
N HIS A 112 0.42 -2.74 5.60
CA HIS A 112 0.05 -1.79 4.55
C HIS A 112 -0.77 -0.64 5.12
N LEU A 113 -1.88 -0.97 5.81
CA LEU A 113 -2.74 0.03 6.45
C LEU A 113 -1.95 0.91 7.42
N SER A 114 -1.01 0.31 8.18
CA SER A 114 -0.17 1.05 9.12
C SER A 114 0.71 2.09 8.43
N ALA A 115 1.32 1.73 7.29
CA ALA A 115 2.13 2.63 6.49
C ALA A 115 1.30 3.79 5.92
N ASP A 116 0.10 3.49 5.41
CA ASP A 116 -0.75 4.51 4.79
C ASP A 116 -1.30 5.52 5.77
N THR A 117 -1.39 5.18 7.07
CA THR A 117 -1.71 6.18 8.09
C THR A 117 -0.70 7.35 8.13
N VAL A 118 0.51 7.20 7.59
CA VAL A 118 1.47 8.31 7.50
C VAL A 118 1.03 9.30 6.44
N VAL A 119 0.89 8.84 5.20
CA VAL A 119 0.55 9.69 4.04
C VAL A 119 -0.84 10.31 4.21
N HIS A 120 -1.80 9.53 4.69
CA HIS A 120 -3.16 10.00 4.91
C HIS A 120 -3.26 11.06 6.00
N ASN A 121 -2.38 11.04 7.02
CA ASN A 121 -2.42 12.03 8.10
C ASN A 121 -1.44 13.20 7.88
N LEU A 122 -0.88 13.35 6.66
CA LEU A 122 -0.20 14.59 6.28
C LEU A 122 -1.22 15.74 6.19
N GLU A 123 -0.79 16.92 6.63
CA GLU A 123 -1.59 18.14 6.57
C GLU A 123 -2.13 18.40 5.16
N LYS A 124 -3.33 18.99 5.09
CA LYS A 124 -3.96 19.30 3.81
C LYS A 124 -3.09 20.30 3.06
N SER A 125 -2.56 19.90 1.91
CA SER A 125 -1.99 20.84 0.95
C SER A 125 -3.10 21.45 0.09
N PHE A 126 -2.87 22.68 -0.35
CA PHE A 126 -3.72 23.40 -1.31
C PHE A 126 -3.64 22.80 -2.72
N LEU A 127 -2.66 21.94 -3.02
CA LEU A 127 -2.54 21.28 -4.33
C LEU A 127 -3.32 19.96 -4.38
N PRO A 128 -4.27 19.81 -5.33
CA PRO A 128 -5.14 18.64 -5.43
C PRO A 128 -4.40 17.34 -5.82
N PHE A 129 -3.13 17.42 -6.21
CA PHE A 129 -2.32 16.28 -6.64
C PHE A 129 -1.07 16.02 -5.79
N LYS A 130 -0.91 16.70 -4.63
CA LYS A 130 0.31 16.55 -3.82
C LYS A 130 0.59 15.10 -3.43
N HIS A 131 -0.43 14.35 -3.03
CA HIS A 131 -0.26 12.94 -2.66
C HIS A 131 0.15 12.06 -3.85
N THR A 132 -0.34 12.36 -5.05
CA THR A 132 0.11 11.69 -6.29
C THR A 132 1.56 12.01 -6.63
N LEU A 133 1.95 13.27 -6.47
CA LEU A 133 3.35 13.66 -6.64
C LEU A 133 4.23 12.95 -5.62
N LEU A 134 3.78 12.84 -4.36
CA LEU A 134 4.48 12.11 -3.30
C LEU A 134 4.71 10.66 -3.69
N GLU A 135 3.65 9.97 -4.12
CA GLU A 135 3.70 8.57 -4.54
C GLU A 135 4.73 8.37 -5.66
N VAL A 136 4.64 9.15 -6.74
CA VAL A 136 5.54 9.02 -7.89
C VAL A 136 6.99 9.31 -7.52
N LYS A 137 7.24 10.36 -6.71
CA LYS A 137 8.59 10.66 -6.23
C LYS A 137 9.11 9.56 -5.32
N SER A 138 8.26 8.98 -4.49
CA SER A 138 8.68 7.91 -3.57
C SER A 138 9.04 6.64 -4.34
N GLU A 139 8.24 6.23 -5.32
CA GLU A 139 8.53 5.11 -6.22
C GLU A 139 9.85 5.30 -7.00
N SER A 140 10.19 6.55 -7.36
CA SER A 140 11.42 6.86 -8.11
C SER A 140 12.70 6.72 -7.27
N LEU A 141 12.61 6.93 -5.96
CA LEU A 141 13.72 6.80 -5.01
C LEU A 141 14.04 5.34 -4.63
N ILE A 142 13.12 4.41 -4.88
CA ILE A 142 13.32 3.01 -4.47
C ILE A 142 14.33 2.27 -5.38
N ASP A 143 15.29 1.61 -4.74
CA ASP A 143 16.35 0.85 -5.41
C ASP A 143 15.82 -0.31 -6.29
N LYS A 144 16.58 -0.63 -7.35
CA LYS A 144 16.28 -1.71 -8.30
C LYS A 144 16.11 -3.09 -7.64
N LYS A 145 16.73 -3.34 -6.47
CA LYS A 145 16.59 -4.60 -5.73
C LYS A 145 15.14 -4.87 -5.29
N TYR A 146 14.39 -3.83 -4.93
CA TYR A 146 12.98 -3.99 -4.54
C TYR A 146 12.08 -4.27 -5.75
N ARG A 147 12.45 -3.80 -6.95
CA ARG A 147 11.77 -4.20 -8.20
C ARG A 147 11.98 -5.68 -8.48
N LYS A 148 13.19 -6.20 -8.24
CA LYS A 148 13.46 -7.64 -8.32
C LYS A 148 12.61 -8.41 -7.30
N LEU A 149 12.49 -7.89 -6.09
CA LEU A 149 11.66 -8.49 -5.04
C LEU A 149 10.17 -8.51 -5.39
N LEU A 150 9.62 -7.40 -5.91
CA LEU A 150 8.24 -7.33 -6.41
C LEU A 150 7.98 -8.36 -7.52
N LYS A 151 8.95 -8.56 -8.44
CA LYS A 151 8.87 -9.58 -9.49
C LYS A 151 8.82 -11.02 -8.96
N THR A 152 9.21 -11.26 -7.71
CA THR A 152 9.08 -12.59 -7.07
C THR A 152 7.65 -12.92 -6.62
N ILE A 153 6.74 -11.95 -6.67
CA ILE A 153 5.31 -12.13 -6.40
C ILE A 153 4.64 -12.73 -7.64
N ASP A 154 4.90 -14.02 -7.84
CA ASP A 154 4.48 -14.78 -9.01
C ASP A 154 2.99 -15.21 -8.98
N ARG A 155 2.51 -15.77 -10.10
CA ARG A 155 1.12 -16.23 -10.20
C ARG A 155 0.78 -17.34 -9.18
N PRO A 156 1.62 -18.37 -8.95
CA PRO A 156 1.35 -19.38 -7.93
C PRO A 156 1.17 -18.80 -6.53
N LEU A 157 2.02 -17.83 -6.13
CA LEU A 157 1.88 -17.14 -4.86
C LEU A 157 0.56 -16.37 -4.78
N GLN A 158 0.21 -15.61 -5.82
CA GLN A 158 -1.05 -14.87 -5.88
C GLN A 158 -2.24 -15.81 -5.72
N LYS A 159 -2.29 -16.86 -6.54
CA LYS A 159 -3.36 -17.87 -6.54
C LYS A 159 -3.56 -18.55 -5.19
N ARG A 160 -2.50 -18.71 -4.40
CA ARG A 160 -2.58 -19.33 -3.07
C ARG A 160 -3.49 -18.56 -2.11
N HIS A 161 -3.55 -17.24 -2.25
CA HIS A 161 -4.37 -16.38 -1.40
C HIS A 161 -5.64 -15.88 -2.09
N ASP A 162 -5.86 -16.21 -3.38
CA ASP A 162 -7.04 -15.76 -4.13
C ASP A 162 -8.34 -16.14 -3.41
N GLY A 163 -8.55 -17.43 -3.08
CA GLY A 163 -9.77 -17.86 -2.37
C GLY A 163 -9.89 -17.23 -0.97
N PHE A 164 -8.77 -17.13 -0.25
CA PHE A 164 -8.75 -16.48 1.06
C PHE A 164 -9.10 -15.00 1.00
N LEU A 165 -8.77 -14.31 -0.09
CA LEU A 165 -9.12 -12.91 -0.29
C LEU A 165 -10.54 -12.74 -0.83
N GLU A 166 -10.98 -13.62 -1.73
CA GLU A 166 -12.31 -13.57 -2.33
C GLU A 166 -13.42 -13.71 -1.29
N ASP A 167 -13.17 -14.49 -0.23
CA ASP A 167 -14.10 -14.63 0.91
C ASP A 167 -14.26 -13.36 1.76
N TYR A 168 -13.33 -12.40 1.67
CA TYR A 168 -13.28 -11.22 2.57
C TYR A 168 -13.38 -9.89 1.83
N LEU A 169 -12.89 -9.82 0.59
CA LEU A 169 -12.85 -8.58 -0.18
C LEU A 169 -14.11 -8.46 -1.02
N GLU A 170 -14.97 -7.55 -0.58
CA GLU A 170 -16.13 -7.16 -1.36
C GLU A 170 -15.77 -6.08 -2.39
N SER A 171 -16.51 -6.06 -3.51
CA SER A 171 -16.36 -5.01 -4.52
C SER A 171 -17.68 -4.71 -5.19
N VAL A 172 -17.98 -3.41 -5.30
CA VAL A 172 -19.23 -2.91 -5.88
C VAL A 172 -19.18 -2.87 -7.41
N PHE A 173 -18.02 -2.52 -8.00
CA PHE A 173 -17.91 -2.20 -9.43
C PHE A 173 -17.41 -3.37 -10.28
N PHE A 174 -16.49 -4.16 -9.74
CA PHE A 174 -15.82 -5.23 -10.49
C PHE A 174 -15.82 -6.53 -9.71
N SER A 175 -15.88 -7.67 -10.40
CA SER A 175 -15.68 -8.97 -9.77
C SER A 175 -14.27 -9.10 -9.19
N PHE A 176 -14.10 -9.99 -8.21
CA PHE A 176 -12.78 -10.29 -7.63
C PHE A 176 -11.73 -10.60 -8.72
N ARG A 177 -12.11 -11.44 -9.70
CA ARG A 177 -11.25 -11.80 -10.84
C ARG A 177 -10.81 -10.58 -11.66
N THR A 178 -11.70 -9.62 -11.89
CA THR A 178 -11.40 -8.39 -12.64
C THR A 178 -10.47 -7.47 -11.85
N ASN A 179 -10.79 -7.19 -10.57
CA ASN A 179 -9.93 -6.41 -9.68
C ASN A 179 -8.51 -7.00 -9.61
N ARG A 180 -8.39 -8.30 -9.41
CA ARG A 180 -7.11 -9.01 -9.41
C ARG A 180 -6.34 -8.87 -10.73
N LYS A 181 -7.02 -8.91 -11.87
CA LYS A 181 -6.37 -8.72 -13.18
C LYS A 181 -5.83 -7.30 -13.31
N LEU A 182 -6.60 -6.30 -12.92
CA LEU A 182 -6.18 -4.89 -12.90
C LEU A 182 -5.00 -4.68 -11.96
N PHE A 183 -5.09 -5.21 -10.74
CA PHE A 183 -4.05 -5.11 -9.72
C PHE A 183 -2.74 -5.73 -10.18
N LYS A 184 -2.81 -6.93 -10.78
CA LYS A 184 -1.63 -7.56 -11.38
C LYS A 184 -1.00 -6.72 -12.50
N SER A 185 -1.81 -6.04 -13.31
CA SER A 185 -1.29 -5.11 -14.32
C SER A 185 -0.63 -3.90 -13.67
N PHE A 186 -1.21 -3.36 -12.60
CA PHE A 186 -0.63 -2.27 -11.82
C PHE A 186 0.73 -2.66 -11.21
N LEU A 187 0.83 -3.81 -10.55
CA LEU A 187 2.11 -4.30 -10.00
C LEU A 187 3.19 -4.47 -11.07
N LYS A 188 2.81 -4.89 -12.29
CA LYS A 188 3.76 -4.99 -13.41
C LYS A 188 4.27 -3.61 -13.84
N LEU A 189 3.40 -2.60 -13.83
CA LEU A 189 3.77 -1.22 -14.14
C LEU A 189 4.77 -0.68 -13.12
N SER A 190 4.51 -0.87 -11.82
CA SER A 190 5.43 -0.54 -10.72
C SER A 190 6.77 -1.27 -10.79
N GLY A 191 6.80 -2.43 -11.45
CA GLY A 191 8.03 -3.19 -11.69
C GLY A 191 8.93 -2.63 -12.80
N PHE A 192 8.48 -1.63 -13.57
CA PHE A 192 9.30 -1.03 -14.63
C PHE A 192 10.34 -0.03 -14.07
N PRO A 193 11.52 0.06 -14.69
CA PRO A 193 12.63 0.84 -14.15
C PRO A 193 12.53 2.36 -14.39
N ASN A 194 11.61 2.83 -15.23
CA ASN A 194 11.72 4.16 -15.83
C ASN A 194 10.83 5.23 -15.17
N TYR A 195 11.00 5.42 -13.86
CA TYR A 195 10.34 6.52 -13.12
C TYR A 195 11.12 7.84 -13.19
N SER A 196 12.40 7.79 -13.56
CA SER A 196 13.28 8.96 -13.59
C SER A 196 12.79 10.09 -14.49
N PRO A 197 12.27 9.86 -15.72
CA PRO A 197 11.76 10.95 -16.56
C PRO A 197 10.57 11.68 -15.93
N VAL A 198 9.66 10.94 -15.29
CA VAL A 198 8.47 11.51 -14.64
C VAL A 198 8.87 12.25 -13.36
N SER A 199 9.74 11.65 -12.54
CA SER A 199 10.28 12.32 -11.36
C SER A 199 11.02 13.61 -11.72
N ASN A 200 11.89 13.58 -12.73
CA ASN A 200 12.62 14.76 -13.21
C ASN A 200 11.68 15.85 -13.75
N PHE A 201 10.58 15.46 -14.40
CA PHE A 201 9.56 16.41 -14.83
C PHE A 201 8.86 17.07 -13.62
N ILE A 202 8.49 16.27 -12.61
CA ILE A 202 7.90 16.77 -11.36
C ILE A 202 8.85 17.73 -10.65
N ASP A 203 10.13 17.36 -10.50
CA ASP A 203 11.14 18.19 -9.81
C ASP A 203 11.34 19.53 -10.52
N LYS A 204 11.31 19.56 -11.86
CA LYS A 204 11.40 20.82 -12.63
C LYS A 204 10.16 21.70 -12.47
N ARG A 205 8.96 21.11 -12.36
CA ARG A 205 7.70 21.87 -12.35
C ARG A 205 7.23 22.24 -10.93
N PHE A 206 7.60 21.45 -9.94
CA PHE A 206 7.17 21.54 -8.52
C PHE A 206 8.34 21.29 -7.54
N PRO A 207 9.45 22.04 -7.62
CA PRO A 207 10.68 21.76 -6.85
C PRO A 207 10.51 21.85 -5.32
N TYR A 208 9.61 22.69 -4.83
CA TYR A 208 9.46 22.98 -3.39
C TYR A 208 8.30 22.24 -2.70
N GLU A 209 7.51 21.45 -3.42
CA GLU A 209 6.30 20.84 -2.86
C GLU A 209 6.58 19.63 -1.97
N ILE A 210 7.60 18.85 -2.31
CA ILE A 210 7.94 17.59 -1.64
C ILE A 210 9.46 17.40 -1.65
N PRO A 211 10.16 17.93 -0.64
CA PRO A 211 11.57 17.63 -0.40
C PRO A 211 11.79 16.12 -0.27
N VAL A 212 12.90 15.62 -0.81
CA VAL A 212 13.27 14.19 -0.73
C VAL A 212 13.49 13.76 0.73
N GLN A 213 14.01 14.67 1.56
CA GLN A 213 14.22 14.46 3.00
C GLN A 213 12.91 14.14 3.72
N ASP A 214 11.82 14.82 3.36
CA ASP A 214 10.50 14.57 3.93
C ASP A 214 10.00 13.17 3.55
N ILE A 215 10.25 12.74 2.31
CA ILE A 215 9.89 11.38 1.85
C ILE A 215 10.60 10.34 2.71
N TYR A 216 11.90 10.50 2.99
CA TYR A 216 12.62 9.59 3.87
C TYR A 216 12.07 9.59 5.29
N GLY A 217 11.73 10.77 5.84
CA GLY A 217 11.08 10.87 7.14
C GLY A 217 9.73 10.14 7.20
N PHE A 218 8.90 10.29 6.16
CA PHE A 218 7.62 9.58 6.07
C PHE A 218 7.78 8.06 5.90
N GLN A 219 8.81 7.63 5.16
CA GLN A 219 9.13 6.20 5.02
C GLN A 219 9.60 5.61 6.36
N GLU A 220 10.47 6.31 7.09
CA GLU A 220 10.93 5.88 8.41
C GLU A 220 9.76 5.79 9.40
N GLU A 221 8.89 6.80 9.41
CA GLU A 221 7.68 6.81 10.23
C GLU A 221 6.73 5.66 9.85
N SER A 222 6.64 5.31 8.56
CA SER A 222 5.83 4.18 8.10
C SER A 222 6.39 2.86 8.64
N VAL A 223 7.71 2.65 8.58
CA VAL A 223 8.36 1.45 9.16
C VAL A 223 8.17 1.39 10.68
N LYS A 224 8.25 2.53 11.39
CA LYS A 224 7.99 2.61 12.83
C LYS A 224 6.57 2.17 13.17
N ARG A 225 5.56 2.66 12.45
CA ARG A 225 4.15 2.30 12.66
C ARG A 225 3.86 0.85 12.33
N MET A 226 4.42 0.33 11.23
CA MET A 226 4.32 -1.10 10.90
C MET A 226 4.91 -1.96 12.02
N SER A 227 6.09 -1.60 12.52
CA SER A 227 6.76 -2.34 13.59
C SER A 227 6.00 -2.26 14.92
N GLU A 228 5.47 -1.10 15.27
CA GLU A 228 4.66 -0.89 16.47
C GLU A 228 3.37 -1.72 16.44
N LEU A 229 2.69 -1.78 15.29
CA LEU A 229 1.54 -2.66 15.11
C LEU A 229 1.92 -4.14 15.25
N LEU A 230 2.99 -4.59 14.59
CA LEU A 230 3.44 -5.98 14.66
C LEU A 230 3.92 -6.37 16.07
N LYS A 231 4.33 -5.40 16.88
CA LYS A 231 4.74 -5.60 18.28
C LYS A 231 3.55 -5.65 19.23
N ASN A 232 2.62 -4.72 19.10
CA ASN A 232 1.55 -4.51 20.08
C ASN A 232 0.19 -5.07 19.65
N GLY A 233 0.05 -5.53 18.40
CA GLY A 233 -1.17 -6.10 17.87
C GLY A 233 -2.37 -5.16 18.02
N LYS A 234 -3.47 -5.65 18.60
CA LYS A 234 -4.69 -4.88 18.85
C LYS A 234 -4.53 -3.73 19.86
N GLN A 235 -3.43 -3.68 20.61
CA GLN A 235 -3.15 -2.61 21.57
C GLN A 235 -2.34 -1.46 20.94
N SER A 236 -2.02 -1.57 19.65
CA SER A 236 -1.20 -0.60 18.91
C SER A 236 -1.87 0.78 18.82
N GLN A 237 -1.07 1.84 18.99
CA GLN A 237 -1.55 3.22 18.88
C GLN A 237 -1.91 3.60 17.44
N VAL A 238 -1.34 2.93 16.43
CA VAL A 238 -1.64 3.21 15.01
C VAL A 238 -3.11 2.98 14.67
N LEU A 239 -3.80 2.09 15.42
CA LEU A 239 -5.21 1.79 15.21
C LEU A 239 -6.14 3.00 15.46
N LYS A 240 -5.63 4.04 16.15
CA LYS A 240 -6.35 5.31 16.33
C LYS A 240 -6.26 6.23 15.11
N LYS A 241 -5.42 5.91 14.13
CA LYS A 241 -5.26 6.66 12.88
C LYS A 241 -6.09 5.99 11.78
N ASP A 242 -6.70 6.82 10.93
CA ASP A 242 -7.48 6.35 9.79
C ASP A 242 -6.55 6.02 8.60
N PRO A 243 -6.53 4.77 8.11
CA PRO A 243 -5.75 4.36 6.95
C PRO A 243 -6.43 4.69 5.61
N ALA A 244 -7.60 5.34 5.59
CA ALA A 244 -8.33 5.69 4.35
C ALA A 244 -8.61 7.19 4.18
N LYS A 245 -8.16 8.04 5.12
CA LYS A 245 -8.42 9.51 5.19
C LYS A 245 -9.85 9.91 4.83
N ARG A 246 -10.88 9.22 5.34
CA ARG A 246 -12.27 9.64 5.09
C ARG A 246 -12.66 10.73 6.09
N LEU A 247 -13.18 11.85 5.58
CA LEU A 247 -13.55 13.04 6.35
C LEU A 247 -14.69 12.85 7.38
N ASN A 248 -15.10 11.63 7.74
CA ASN A 248 -16.28 11.40 8.58
C ASN A 248 -15.97 10.80 9.96
N LYS A 249 -16.34 11.56 11.00
CA LYS A 249 -16.24 11.30 12.44
C LYS A 249 -16.94 10.03 12.97
N ARG A 250 -17.39 9.09 12.11
CA ARG A 250 -18.16 7.89 12.51
C ARG A 250 -17.32 6.63 12.75
N ALA A 251 -16.05 6.59 12.33
CA ALA A 251 -15.15 5.44 12.53
C ALA A 251 -14.90 5.08 14.02
N SER A 252 -15.16 6.03 14.94
CA SER A 252 -15.06 5.88 16.39
C SER A 252 -16.15 4.99 17.02
N ARG A 253 -17.17 4.56 16.25
CA ARG A 253 -18.21 3.64 16.74
C ARG A 253 -17.85 2.17 16.53
N PHE A 254 -17.14 1.84 15.44
CA PHE A 254 -16.78 0.45 15.12
C PHE A 254 -15.54 -0.06 15.86
N LEU A 255 -14.56 0.81 16.17
CA LEU A 255 -13.38 0.42 16.96
C LEU A 255 -13.75 -0.08 18.37
N ARG A 256 -14.91 0.32 18.92
CA ARG A 256 -15.39 -0.14 20.24
C ARG A 256 -15.83 -1.61 20.27
N GLN A 257 -16.13 -2.21 19.12
CA GLN A 257 -16.66 -3.59 19.07
C GLN A 257 -15.56 -4.65 18.92
N TYR A 258 -14.30 -4.25 18.65
CA TYR A 258 -13.18 -5.16 18.39
C TYR A 258 -11.97 -4.95 19.33
N VAL A 259 -12.04 -3.95 20.21
CA VAL A 259 -11.01 -3.59 21.20
C VAL A 259 -11.45 -3.98 22.63
N SER A 260 -12.66 -4.53 22.82
CA SER A 260 -13.11 -5.14 24.07
C SER A 260 -12.69 -6.60 24.17
#